data_AF-A0A1Q7XM06-F1
#
_entry.id   AF-A0A1Q7XM06-F1
#
_cell.length_a   1.000
_cell.length_b   1.000
_cell.length_c   1.000
_cell.angle_alpha   90.00
_cell.angle_beta   90.00
_cell.angle_gamma   90.00
#
_symmetry.space_group_name_H-M   'P 1'
#
loop_
_entity.id
_entity.type
_entity.pdbx_description
1 polymer ?
#
loop_
_entity_poly.entity_id
_entity_poly.type
_entity_poly.pdbx_seq_one_letter_code
_entity_poly.pdbx_strand_id
1 'polypeptide(L)'
;MTSNIDLEKLDLFHSHGDAYATVAVNAHRETWPVASEHFTSIIERYFFELTGSLPENKEIKDMLRRFTGQAKFAGREQKVFTRVGEHDDSIYINLAGPEWKSVKISPTGWEIVSDPTAKFLRPQGMTALPDPVRGGSLDELERFTNLQNEDRILLRAVLVAAFRPRGPYPITLLYGEQGSAKSTLTRVIRSLIDPSQESIMAPPKSVRDLCIASDKLWLLCFDNFSDINPQLSDALCRKPERGPAPIRRA
;
A
#
# COMPACT_ATOMS: atom_id res chain seq x y z
N MET A 1 -7.61 25.82 -15.43
CA MET A 1 -6.48 25.43 -14.57
C MET A 1 -5.66 24.45 -15.38
N THR A 2 -4.54 24.88 -15.94
CA THR A 2 -3.62 23.99 -16.65
C THR A 2 -3.09 22.97 -15.65
N SER A 3 -3.47 21.71 -15.81
CA SER A 3 -2.85 20.64 -15.03
C SER A 3 -1.40 20.52 -15.52
N ASN A 4 -0.45 20.47 -14.58
CA ASN A 4 0.97 20.48 -14.91
C ASN A 4 1.48 19.04 -14.88
N ILE A 5 1.16 18.27 -15.92
CA ILE A 5 1.80 16.96 -16.16
C ILE A 5 3.07 17.21 -16.96
N ASP A 6 4.19 16.65 -16.51
CA ASP A 6 5.47 16.71 -17.21
C ASP A 6 5.92 15.28 -17.60
N LEU A 7 5.67 14.89 -18.86
CA LEU A 7 6.14 13.61 -19.41
C LEU A 7 7.59 13.66 -19.89
N GLU A 8 8.23 14.83 -19.94
CA GLU A 8 9.65 14.95 -20.30
C GLU A 8 10.56 14.58 -19.12
N LYS A 9 10.04 14.69 -17.88
CA LYS A 9 10.75 14.38 -16.63
C LYS A 9 10.23 13.13 -15.91
N LEU A 10 9.93 12.08 -16.66
CA LEU A 10 9.60 10.78 -16.07
C LEU A 10 10.81 10.16 -15.39
N ASP A 11 10.65 9.76 -14.13
CA ASP A 11 11.59 8.86 -13.45
C ASP A 11 11.16 7.42 -13.76
N LEU A 12 11.80 6.82 -14.76
CA LEU A 12 11.54 5.46 -15.22
C LEU A 12 12.47 4.48 -14.49
N PHE A 13 11.89 3.48 -13.86
CA PHE A 13 12.61 2.50 -13.06
C PHE A 13 11.89 1.16 -13.11
N HIS A 14 12.52 0.10 -12.63
CA HIS A 14 11.89 -1.21 -12.56
C HIS A 14 11.97 -1.80 -11.16
N SER A 15 11.12 -2.78 -10.91
CA SER A 15 11.11 -3.55 -9.67
C SER A 15 10.70 -4.98 -9.99
N HIS A 16 11.51 -5.97 -9.62
CA HIS A 16 11.26 -7.39 -9.90
C HIS A 16 10.84 -7.66 -11.37
N GLY A 17 11.47 -6.97 -12.33
CA GLY A 17 11.20 -7.12 -13.76
C GLY A 17 9.99 -6.35 -14.30
N ASP A 18 9.20 -5.68 -13.46
CA ASP A 18 8.09 -4.81 -13.88
C ASP A 18 8.55 -3.36 -14.03
N ALA A 19 8.00 -2.67 -15.05
CA ALA A 19 8.33 -1.28 -15.36
C ALA A 19 7.40 -0.30 -14.65
N TYR A 20 7.97 0.74 -14.05
CA TYR A 20 7.27 1.81 -13.34
C TYR A 20 7.74 3.18 -13.81
N ALA A 21 6.86 4.16 -13.64
CA ALA A 21 7.14 5.57 -13.86
C ALA A 21 6.71 6.38 -12.64
N THR A 22 7.56 7.28 -12.17
CA THR A 22 7.14 8.39 -11.32
C THR A 22 6.99 9.65 -12.17
N VAL A 23 5.79 10.22 -12.20
CA VAL A 23 5.41 11.38 -13.00
C VAL A 23 4.98 12.54 -12.10
N ALA A 24 5.33 13.77 -12.47
CA ALA A 24 4.79 14.95 -11.81
C ALA A 24 3.36 15.19 -12.28
N VAL A 25 2.43 15.31 -11.33
CA VAL A 25 1.02 15.60 -11.58
C VAL A 25 0.63 16.77 -10.68
N ASN A 26 0.39 17.94 -11.29
CA ASN A 26 0.10 19.18 -10.56
C ASN A 26 1.24 19.55 -9.58
N ALA A 27 0.99 19.47 -8.27
CA ALA A 27 1.94 19.85 -7.22
C ALA A 27 2.62 18.66 -6.54
N HIS A 28 2.36 17.43 -7.00
CA HIS A 28 2.87 16.21 -6.37
C HIS A 28 3.39 15.21 -7.41
N ARG A 29 3.98 14.11 -6.93
CA ARG A 29 4.51 13.04 -7.77
C ARG A 29 3.74 11.75 -7.55
N GLU A 30 3.43 11.08 -8.65
CA GLU A 30 2.67 9.84 -8.64
C GLU A 30 3.50 8.71 -9.21
N THR A 31 3.44 7.52 -8.61
CA THR A 31 4.12 6.33 -9.14
C THR A 31 3.11 5.32 -9.64
N TRP A 32 3.27 4.90 -10.91
CA TRP A 32 2.36 3.97 -11.57
C TRP A 32 3.13 2.89 -12.34
N PRO A 33 2.61 1.66 -12.46
CA PRO A 33 3.10 0.71 -13.45
C PRO A 33 2.95 1.33 -14.84
N VAL A 34 3.98 1.23 -15.68
CA VAL A 34 3.93 1.78 -17.05
C VAL A 34 2.79 1.16 -17.84
N ALA A 35 2.52 -0.15 -17.64
CA ALA A 35 1.45 -0.86 -18.32
C ALA A 35 0.03 -0.59 -17.76
N SER A 36 -0.12 0.29 -16.76
CA SER A 36 -1.43 0.52 -16.13
C SER A 36 -2.34 1.43 -16.99
N GLU A 37 -3.65 1.20 -16.88
CA GLU A 37 -4.65 2.10 -17.50
C GLU A 37 -4.53 3.52 -16.95
N HIS A 38 -4.22 3.68 -15.66
CA HIS A 38 -4.06 5.00 -15.07
C HIS A 38 -2.89 5.78 -15.70
N PHE A 39 -1.74 5.13 -15.92
CA PHE A 39 -0.62 5.77 -16.60
C PHE A 39 -0.95 6.10 -18.06
N THR A 40 -1.73 5.24 -18.73
CA THR A 40 -2.28 5.54 -20.07
C THR A 40 -3.13 6.81 -20.04
N SER A 41 -4.05 6.95 -19.08
CA SER A 41 -4.88 8.14 -18.93
C SER A 41 -4.09 9.40 -18.59
N ILE A 42 -2.97 9.29 -17.87
CA ILE A 42 -2.05 10.42 -17.64
C ILE A 42 -1.44 10.89 -18.96
N ILE A 43 -1.02 9.96 -19.82
CA ILE A 43 -0.49 10.29 -21.15
C ILE A 43 -1.56 10.96 -22.01
N GLU A 44 -2.75 10.38 -22.07
CA GLU A 44 -3.89 10.94 -22.80
C GLU A 44 -4.24 12.36 -22.34
N ARG A 45 -4.31 12.59 -21.01
CA ARG A 45 -4.56 13.92 -20.44
C ARG A 45 -3.47 14.91 -20.82
N TYR A 46 -2.19 14.52 -20.73
CA TYR A 46 -1.07 15.38 -21.11
C TYR A 46 -1.18 15.86 -22.56
N PHE A 47 -1.42 14.96 -23.50
CA PHE A 47 -1.55 15.31 -24.91
C PHE A 47 -2.81 16.13 -25.19
N PHE A 48 -3.94 15.77 -24.58
CA PHE A 48 -5.17 16.55 -24.73
C PHE A 48 -5.00 18.00 -24.23
N GLU A 49 -4.31 18.20 -23.12
CA GLU A 49 -4.03 19.55 -22.58
C GLU A 49 -3.02 20.33 -23.44
N LEU A 50 -2.07 19.65 -24.08
CA LEU A 50 -1.05 20.26 -24.93
C LEU A 50 -1.58 20.61 -26.34
N THR A 51 -2.38 19.74 -26.95
CA THR A 51 -2.76 19.84 -28.37
C THR A 51 -4.26 20.02 -28.59
N GLY A 52 -5.11 19.82 -27.58
CA GLY A 52 -6.56 19.83 -27.70
C GLY A 52 -7.17 18.53 -28.26
N SER A 53 -6.36 17.51 -28.49
CA SER A 53 -6.79 16.23 -29.07
C SER A 53 -6.15 15.04 -28.35
N LEU A 54 -6.83 13.90 -28.33
CA LEU A 54 -6.23 12.66 -27.83
C LEU A 54 -5.21 12.12 -28.85
N PRO A 55 -4.10 11.52 -28.39
CA PRO A 55 -3.17 10.83 -29.26
C PRO A 55 -3.81 9.56 -29.84
N GLU A 56 -3.33 9.10 -30.98
CA GLU A 56 -3.81 7.85 -31.55
C GLU A 56 -3.39 6.66 -30.68
N ASN A 57 -4.19 5.58 -30.69
CA ASN A 57 -3.92 4.37 -29.91
C ASN A 57 -2.53 3.75 -30.24
N LYS A 58 -2.08 3.90 -31.49
CA LYS A 58 -0.74 3.46 -31.91
C LYS A 58 0.36 4.26 -31.20
N GLU A 59 0.23 5.58 -31.12
CA GLU A 59 1.20 6.46 -30.46
C GLU A 59 1.32 6.13 -28.98
N ILE A 60 0.19 5.92 -28.30
CA ILE A 60 0.16 5.47 -26.89
C ILE A 60 0.95 4.16 -26.74
N LYS A 61 0.64 3.15 -27.56
CA LYS A 61 1.32 1.84 -27.50
C LYS A 61 2.83 1.95 -27.73
N ASP A 62 3.25 2.77 -28.69
CA ASP A 62 4.67 2.96 -28.99
C ASP A 62 5.39 3.68 -27.84
N MET A 63 4.75 4.68 -27.20
CA MET A 63 5.27 5.31 -25.99
C MET A 63 5.38 4.34 -24.81
N LEU A 64 4.32 3.58 -24.51
CA LEU A 64 4.34 2.60 -23.41
C LEU A 64 5.42 1.54 -23.62
N ARG A 65 5.62 1.06 -24.85
CA ARG A 65 6.70 0.13 -25.20
C ARG A 65 8.08 0.77 -24.98
N ARG A 66 8.27 2.00 -25.43
CA ARG A 66 9.52 2.76 -25.21
C ARG A 66 9.81 2.93 -23.72
N PHE A 67 8.85 3.42 -22.94
CA PHE A 67 9.01 3.61 -21.49
C PHE A 67 9.27 2.30 -20.77
N THR A 68 8.60 1.22 -21.17
CA THR A 68 8.86 -0.12 -20.63
C THR A 68 10.29 -0.56 -20.90
N GLY A 69 10.78 -0.41 -22.14
CA GLY A 69 12.16 -0.75 -22.49
C GLY A 69 13.18 0.08 -21.73
N GLN A 70 12.96 1.40 -21.64
CA GLN A 70 13.82 2.31 -20.87
C GLN A 70 13.86 1.93 -19.39
N ALA A 71 12.69 1.75 -18.75
CA ALA A 71 12.60 1.36 -17.36
C ALA A 71 13.32 0.03 -17.04
N LYS A 72 13.12 -1.00 -17.89
CA LYS A 72 13.68 -2.35 -17.66
C LYS A 72 15.17 -2.48 -17.97
N PHE A 73 15.67 -1.78 -18.99
CA PHE A 73 17.04 -1.99 -19.50
C PHE A 73 18.01 -0.85 -19.19
N ALA A 74 17.51 0.37 -18.93
CA ALA A 74 18.33 1.53 -18.59
C ALA A 74 17.97 2.15 -17.23
N GLY A 75 16.76 1.91 -16.74
CA GLY A 75 16.28 2.38 -15.45
C GLY A 75 16.91 1.62 -14.28
N ARG A 76 17.00 2.29 -13.13
CA ARG A 76 17.45 1.69 -11.86
C ARG A 76 16.43 0.68 -11.33
N GLU A 77 16.91 -0.35 -10.64
CA GLU A 77 16.03 -1.20 -9.84
C GLU A 77 15.68 -0.48 -8.53
N GLN A 78 14.40 -0.37 -8.20
CA GLN A 78 13.93 0.20 -6.93
C GLN A 78 12.81 -0.64 -6.34
N LYS A 79 12.68 -0.63 -5.02
CA LYS A 79 11.52 -1.24 -4.34
C LYS A 79 10.28 -0.36 -4.54
N VAL A 80 9.16 -1.00 -4.81
CA VAL A 80 7.83 -0.40 -4.77
C VAL A 80 7.04 -0.93 -3.60
N PHE A 81 6.29 -0.05 -2.95
CA PHE A 81 5.54 -0.33 -1.73
C PHE A 81 4.08 0.05 -1.91
N THR A 82 3.20 -0.34 -0.97
CA THR A 82 1.79 0.08 -0.95
C THR A 82 1.54 1.07 0.19
N ARG A 83 1.42 0.59 1.43
CA ARG A 83 1.19 1.44 2.61
C ARG A 83 2.47 1.81 3.33
N VAL A 84 3.33 0.82 3.62
CA VAL A 84 4.57 1.03 4.39
C VAL A 84 5.75 0.67 3.51
N GLY A 85 6.74 1.54 3.50
CA GLY A 85 7.97 1.38 2.73
C GLY A 85 9.19 1.84 3.50
N GLU A 86 10.35 1.64 2.90
CA GLU A 86 11.64 2.06 3.46
C GLU A 86 12.52 2.68 2.40
N HIS A 87 13.31 3.67 2.81
CA HIS A 87 14.36 4.27 2.00
C HIS A 87 15.38 4.93 2.94
N ASP A 88 16.68 4.72 2.72
CA ASP A 88 17.78 5.32 3.49
C ASP A 88 17.53 5.32 5.01
N ASP A 89 17.34 4.13 5.58
CA ASP A 89 17.08 3.89 7.02
C ASP A 89 15.87 4.61 7.62
N SER A 90 15.02 5.19 6.77
CA SER A 90 13.75 5.81 7.16
C SER A 90 12.57 4.93 6.75
N ILE A 91 11.56 4.90 7.60
CA ILE A 91 10.27 4.26 7.32
C ILE A 91 9.33 5.30 6.73
N TYR A 92 8.62 4.94 5.68
CA TYR A 92 7.62 5.79 5.06
C TYR A 92 6.23 5.15 5.20
N ILE A 93 5.25 5.94 5.61
CA ILE A 93 3.83 5.53 5.65
C ILE A 93 3.09 6.38 4.62
N ASN A 94 2.63 5.75 3.55
CA ASN A 94 1.80 6.39 2.53
C ASN A 94 0.45 6.78 3.14
N LEU A 95 0.12 8.07 3.16
CA LEU A 95 -1.16 8.54 3.69
C LEU A 95 -2.31 8.32 2.71
N ALA A 96 -2.02 8.03 1.44
CA ALA A 96 -3.03 7.78 0.39
C ALA A 96 -4.05 8.92 0.19
N GLY A 97 -3.78 10.12 0.71
CA GLY A 97 -4.56 11.33 0.44
C GLY A 97 -4.24 11.95 -0.93
N PRO A 98 -5.09 12.88 -1.42
CA PRO A 98 -4.98 13.45 -2.77
C PRO A 98 -3.68 14.22 -3.02
N GLU A 99 -3.05 14.75 -1.97
CA GLU A 99 -1.77 15.49 -2.06
C GLU A 99 -0.52 14.59 -2.14
N TRP A 100 -0.71 13.27 -2.22
CA TRP A 100 0.38 12.29 -2.29
C TRP A 100 1.40 12.28 -1.13
N LYS A 101 0.98 12.84 0.02
CA LYS A 101 1.80 12.90 1.24
C LYS A 101 2.11 11.53 1.83
N SER A 102 3.23 11.46 2.56
CA SER A 102 3.62 10.33 3.40
C SER A 102 4.15 10.82 4.74
N VAL A 103 4.09 9.99 5.77
CA VAL A 103 4.85 10.19 7.01
C VAL A 103 6.23 9.59 6.81
N LYS A 104 7.29 10.37 7.00
CA LYS A 104 8.67 9.89 7.09
C LYS A 104 9.04 9.76 8.56
N ILE A 105 9.46 8.58 8.96
CA ILE A 105 9.94 8.27 10.31
C ILE A 105 11.44 7.97 10.22
N SER A 106 12.24 8.77 10.93
CA SER A 106 13.69 8.66 11.02
C SER A 106 14.11 8.42 12.49
N PRO A 107 15.41 8.18 12.76
CA PRO A 107 15.91 8.07 14.13
C PRO A 107 15.66 9.33 15.00
N THR A 108 15.46 10.50 14.39
CA THR A 108 15.27 11.77 15.10
C THR A 108 13.81 12.15 15.28
N GLY A 109 12.86 11.37 14.76
CA GLY A 109 11.43 11.63 14.86
C GLY A 109 10.70 11.39 13.55
N TRP A 110 9.57 12.05 13.37
CA TRP A 110 8.77 11.92 12.16
C TRP A 110 8.25 13.26 11.65
N GLU A 111 7.99 13.33 10.35
CA GLU A 111 7.43 14.48 9.65
C GLU A 111 6.52 14.03 8.51
N ILE A 112 5.62 14.91 8.05
CA ILE A 112 4.82 14.68 6.85
C ILE A 112 5.57 15.29 5.66
N VAL A 113 5.79 14.50 4.61
CA VAL A 113 6.48 14.90 3.38
C VAL A 113 5.55 14.82 2.18
N SER A 114 5.66 15.77 1.25
CA SER A 114 4.89 15.83 0.00
C SER A 114 5.58 15.17 -1.20
N ASP A 115 6.89 14.94 -1.12
CA ASP A 115 7.68 14.23 -2.13
C ASP A 115 8.47 13.08 -1.47
N PRO A 116 7.80 11.95 -1.15
CA PRO A 116 8.47 10.81 -0.54
C PRO A 116 9.47 10.16 -1.52
N THR A 117 10.69 9.89 -1.03
CA THR A 117 11.70 9.16 -1.81
C THR A 117 11.34 7.68 -2.00
N ALA A 118 10.61 7.08 -1.06
CA ALA A 118 10.03 5.75 -1.20
C ALA A 118 8.92 5.74 -2.28
N LYS A 119 8.93 4.72 -3.14
CA LYS A 119 7.99 4.61 -4.27
C LYS A 119 6.74 3.86 -3.84
N PHE A 120 5.59 4.53 -3.87
CA PHE A 120 4.32 3.96 -3.46
C PHE A 120 3.35 3.78 -4.62
N LEU A 121 2.78 2.58 -4.71
CA LEU A 121 1.58 2.30 -5.48
C LEU A 121 0.35 2.58 -4.63
N ARG A 122 -0.74 2.96 -5.30
CA ARG A 122 -2.06 3.16 -4.69
C ARG A 122 -3.08 2.27 -5.39
N PRO A 123 -3.17 0.99 -4.99
CA PRO A 123 -4.12 0.06 -5.58
C PRO A 123 -5.56 0.53 -5.42
N GLN A 124 -6.43 0.10 -6.34
CA GLN A 124 -7.85 0.42 -6.28
C GLN A 124 -8.45 -0.02 -4.94
N GLY A 125 -9.25 0.88 -4.34
CA GLY A 125 -9.91 0.63 -3.06
C GLY A 125 -9.09 1.01 -1.83
N MET A 126 -7.80 1.35 -1.96
CA MET A 126 -7.03 1.97 -0.89
C MET A 126 -7.64 3.32 -0.50
N THR A 127 -7.77 3.61 0.79
CA THR A 127 -8.30 4.90 1.27
C THR A 127 -7.27 5.64 2.12
N ALA A 128 -7.54 6.93 2.33
CA ALA A 128 -6.63 7.83 3.01
C ALA A 128 -6.55 7.55 4.51
N LEU A 129 -5.34 7.63 5.07
CA LEU A 129 -5.12 7.84 6.50
C LEU A 129 -5.19 9.34 6.79
N PRO A 130 -5.66 9.74 7.98
CA PRO A 130 -5.60 11.14 8.39
C PRO A 130 -4.14 11.60 8.57
N ASP A 131 -3.90 12.90 8.41
CA ASP A 131 -2.62 13.50 8.76
C ASP A 131 -2.38 13.32 10.27
N PRO A 132 -1.25 12.73 10.70
CA PRO A 132 -1.01 12.49 12.12
C PRO A 132 -0.81 13.80 12.89
N VAL A 133 -1.28 13.81 14.14
CA VAL A 133 -1.12 14.92 15.09
C VAL A 133 -0.17 14.49 16.20
N ARG A 134 0.73 15.38 16.64
CA ARG A 134 1.64 15.10 17.76
C ARG A 134 0.89 15.05 19.10
N GLY A 135 1.40 14.24 20.03
CA GLY A 135 0.93 14.21 21.42
C GLY A 135 -0.20 13.23 21.74
N GLY A 136 -0.58 12.35 20.81
CA GLY A 136 -1.54 11.28 21.08
C GLY A 136 -0.97 10.13 21.93
N SER A 137 -1.85 9.33 22.54
CA SER A 137 -1.49 8.13 23.29
C SER A 137 -2.12 6.86 22.71
N LEU A 138 -1.37 5.74 22.73
CA LEU A 138 -1.93 4.42 22.42
C LEU A 138 -3.00 3.98 23.43
N ASP A 139 -3.07 4.59 24.61
CA ASP A 139 -4.14 4.31 25.59
C ASP A 139 -5.52 4.74 25.09
N GLU A 140 -5.61 5.67 24.13
CA GLU A 140 -6.88 6.08 23.53
C GLU A 140 -7.57 4.94 22.78
N LEU A 141 -6.80 3.92 22.36
CA LEU A 141 -7.33 2.73 21.70
C LEU A 141 -8.29 1.95 22.59
N GLU A 142 -8.15 2.03 23.92
CA GLU A 142 -8.97 1.28 24.88
C GLU A 142 -10.46 1.62 24.77
N ARG A 143 -10.80 2.78 24.20
CA ARG A 143 -12.20 3.18 23.93
C ARG A 143 -12.83 2.42 22.77
N PHE A 144 -12.02 1.76 21.95
CA PHE A 144 -12.43 1.09 20.71
C PHE A 144 -12.30 -0.43 20.77
N THR A 145 -11.88 -0.98 21.91
CA THR A 145 -11.68 -2.42 22.12
C THR A 145 -12.20 -2.87 23.48
N ASN A 146 -12.69 -4.10 23.56
CA ASN A 146 -13.12 -4.76 24.80
C ASN A 146 -12.03 -5.67 25.40
N LEU A 147 -10.82 -5.68 24.84
CA LEU A 147 -9.69 -6.50 25.31
C LEU A 147 -9.25 -6.17 26.74
N GLN A 148 -8.76 -7.19 27.45
CA GLN A 148 -8.30 -7.09 28.84
C GLN A 148 -6.88 -7.62 28.99
N ASN A 149 -6.19 -7.20 30.05
CA ASN A 149 -4.90 -7.76 30.46
C ASN A 149 -3.86 -7.80 29.33
N GLU A 150 -3.21 -8.95 29.16
CA GLU A 150 -2.13 -9.20 28.20
C GLU A 150 -2.54 -8.97 26.74
N ASP A 151 -3.84 -9.15 26.39
CA ASP A 151 -4.33 -8.93 25.04
C ASP A 151 -4.18 -7.47 24.58
N ARG A 152 -4.25 -6.51 25.51
CA ARG A 152 -3.99 -5.09 25.20
C ARG A 152 -2.54 -4.86 24.79
N ILE A 153 -1.61 -5.55 25.46
CA ILE A 153 -0.18 -5.46 25.16
C ILE A 153 0.10 -6.11 23.80
N LEU A 154 -0.52 -7.27 23.52
CA LEU A 154 -0.41 -7.94 22.23
C LEU A 154 -0.96 -7.08 21.08
N LEU A 155 -2.12 -6.44 21.28
CA LEU A 155 -2.67 -5.52 20.28
C LEU A 155 -1.71 -4.37 19.99
N ARG A 156 -1.17 -3.71 21.03
CA ARG A 156 -0.21 -2.62 20.87
C ARG A 156 1.05 -3.10 20.11
N ALA A 157 1.57 -4.27 20.45
CA ALA A 157 2.73 -4.85 19.78
C ALA A 157 2.45 -5.14 18.30
N VAL A 158 1.27 -5.67 17.96
CA VAL A 158 0.83 -5.92 16.58
C VAL A 158 0.72 -4.61 15.80
N LEU A 159 0.12 -3.57 16.39
CA LEU A 159 -0.03 -2.27 15.74
C LEU A 159 1.33 -1.65 15.41
N VAL A 160 2.29 -1.69 16.35
CA VAL A 160 3.65 -1.18 16.10
C VAL A 160 4.38 -2.05 15.07
N ALA A 161 4.26 -3.37 15.16
CA ALA A 161 4.88 -4.30 14.23
C ALA A 161 4.35 -4.12 12.80
N ALA A 162 3.07 -3.77 12.64
CA ALA A 162 2.46 -3.53 11.33
C ALA A 162 3.09 -2.35 10.57
N PHE A 163 3.75 -1.41 11.24
CA PHE A 163 4.47 -0.31 10.57
C PHE A 163 5.95 -0.60 10.33
N ARG A 164 6.41 -1.84 10.56
CA ARG A 164 7.78 -2.24 10.22
C ARG A 164 7.85 -2.63 8.74
N PRO A 165 8.75 -2.03 7.94
CA PRO A 165 8.91 -2.36 6.52
C PRO A 165 9.57 -3.73 6.29
N ARG A 166 10.14 -4.33 7.34
CA ARG A 166 10.81 -5.62 7.32
C ARG A 166 10.24 -6.53 8.42
N GLY A 167 9.98 -7.77 8.03
CA GLY A 167 9.50 -8.81 8.94
C GLY A 167 10.55 -9.25 10.00
N PRO A 168 10.20 -10.23 10.85
CA PRO A 168 9.02 -11.08 10.75
C PRO A 168 7.72 -10.31 10.97
N TYR A 169 6.68 -10.78 10.31
CA TYR A 169 5.36 -10.18 10.32
C TYR A 169 4.42 -11.00 11.20
N PRO A 170 3.86 -10.45 12.30
CA PRO A 170 3.00 -11.21 13.20
C PRO A 170 1.70 -11.66 12.51
N ILE A 171 1.37 -12.95 12.67
CA ILE A 171 0.03 -13.45 12.34
C ILE A 171 -0.85 -13.34 13.58
N THR A 172 -1.70 -12.32 13.61
CA THR A 172 -2.61 -12.08 14.74
C THR A 172 -3.86 -12.92 14.57
N LEU A 173 -4.21 -13.72 15.58
CA LEU A 173 -5.45 -14.52 15.62
C LEU A 173 -6.46 -13.89 16.58
N LEU A 174 -7.59 -13.40 16.06
CA LEU A 174 -8.70 -12.98 16.92
C LEU A 174 -9.66 -14.15 17.15
N TYR A 175 -9.71 -14.68 18.38
CA TYR A 175 -10.57 -15.79 18.76
C TYR A 175 -11.57 -15.37 19.85
N GLY A 176 -12.76 -15.98 19.86
CA GLY A 176 -13.79 -15.71 20.86
C GLY A 176 -15.18 -16.11 20.36
N GLU A 177 -16.17 -16.08 21.25
CA GLU A 177 -17.55 -16.49 20.94
C GLU A 177 -18.22 -15.58 19.89
N GLN A 178 -19.29 -16.05 19.25
CA GLN A 178 -20.10 -15.19 18.39
C GLN A 178 -20.61 -13.99 19.20
N GLY A 179 -20.52 -12.78 18.63
CA GLY A 179 -20.90 -11.54 19.34
C GLY A 179 -19.77 -10.86 20.13
N SER A 180 -18.57 -11.45 20.25
CA SER A 180 -17.41 -10.86 20.95
C SER A 180 -16.72 -9.67 20.26
N ALA A 181 -17.36 -9.05 19.26
CA ALA A 181 -16.86 -7.89 18.52
C ALA A 181 -15.54 -8.10 17.72
N LYS A 182 -15.13 -9.34 17.41
CA LYS A 182 -13.92 -9.64 16.60
C LYS A 182 -13.85 -8.87 15.28
N SER A 183 -14.90 -8.94 14.46
CA SER A 183 -14.92 -8.21 13.18
C SER A 183 -14.92 -6.70 13.38
N THR A 184 -15.44 -6.20 14.51
CA THR A 184 -15.34 -4.77 14.86
C THR A 184 -13.90 -4.39 15.16
N LEU A 185 -13.20 -5.16 15.99
CA LEU A 185 -11.79 -4.95 16.31
C LEU A 185 -10.91 -5.05 15.05
N THR A 186 -11.16 -6.01 14.16
CA THR A 186 -10.44 -6.11 12.87
C THR A 186 -10.62 -4.84 12.04
N ARG A 187 -11.83 -4.25 11.97
CA ARG A 187 -12.06 -2.99 11.25
C ARG A 187 -11.32 -1.82 11.89
N VAL A 188 -11.27 -1.75 13.22
CA VAL A 188 -10.49 -0.74 13.95
C VAL A 188 -8.99 -0.87 13.65
N ILE A 189 -8.45 -2.09 13.69
CA ILE A 189 -7.03 -2.34 13.35
C ILE A 189 -6.75 -1.94 11.89
N ARG A 190 -7.62 -2.36 10.96
CA ARG A 190 -7.49 -2.03 9.54
C ARG A 190 -7.54 -0.53 9.30
N SER A 191 -8.45 0.20 9.96
CA SER A 191 -8.59 1.65 9.78
C SER A 191 -7.39 2.45 10.27
N LEU A 192 -6.68 1.94 11.29
CA LEU A 192 -5.47 2.57 11.83
C LEU A 192 -4.24 2.35 10.95
N ILE A 193 -4.16 1.23 10.24
CA ILE A 193 -2.94 0.80 9.52
C ILE A 193 -3.05 1.02 8.02
N ASP A 194 -4.09 0.45 7.41
CA ASP A 194 -4.23 0.42 5.96
C ASP A 194 -5.72 0.44 5.61
N PRO A 195 -6.41 1.58 5.73
CA PRO A 195 -7.82 1.65 5.44
C PRO A 195 -8.09 1.36 3.95
N SER A 196 -9.20 0.67 3.68
CA SER A 196 -9.68 0.33 2.33
C SER A 196 -11.20 0.30 2.28
N GLN A 197 -11.77 0.48 1.08
CA GLN A 197 -13.21 0.43 0.81
C GLN A 197 -13.84 -0.87 1.32
N GLU A 198 -13.19 -2.00 1.06
CA GLU A 198 -13.49 -3.27 1.71
C GLU A 198 -12.54 -3.48 2.90
N SER A 199 -13.05 -3.38 4.12
CA SER A 199 -12.21 -3.44 5.33
C SER A 199 -11.87 -4.86 5.78
N ILE A 200 -12.69 -5.85 5.44
CA ILE A 200 -12.46 -7.27 5.77
C ILE A 200 -12.89 -8.12 4.59
N MET A 201 -12.06 -9.11 4.25
CA MET A 201 -12.27 -10.00 3.10
C MET A 201 -12.70 -11.40 3.54
N ALA A 202 -13.32 -12.14 2.63
CA ALA A 202 -13.46 -13.58 2.79
C ALA A 202 -12.07 -14.27 2.71
N PRO A 203 -11.90 -15.47 3.30
CA PRO A 203 -10.66 -16.22 3.20
C PRO A 203 -10.28 -16.49 1.74
N PRO A 204 -8.98 -16.43 1.39
CA PRO A 204 -8.51 -16.76 0.05
C PRO A 204 -8.75 -18.25 -0.23
N LYS A 205 -9.21 -18.57 -1.44
CA LYS A 205 -9.50 -19.96 -1.85
C LYS A 205 -8.25 -20.72 -2.30
N SER A 206 -7.18 -19.99 -2.64
CA SER A 206 -5.93 -20.54 -3.12
C SER A 206 -4.72 -19.70 -2.70
N VAL A 207 -3.52 -20.28 -2.80
CA VAL A 207 -2.25 -19.54 -2.61
C VAL A 207 -2.13 -18.38 -3.60
N ARG A 208 -2.63 -18.56 -4.83
CA ARG A 208 -2.62 -17.51 -5.86
C ARG A 208 -3.46 -16.30 -5.43
N ASP A 209 -4.65 -16.54 -4.87
CA ASP A 209 -5.52 -15.46 -4.39
C ASP A 209 -4.87 -14.69 -3.23
N LEU A 210 -4.19 -15.41 -2.33
CA LEU A 210 -3.42 -14.81 -1.24
C LEU A 210 -2.29 -13.90 -1.78
N CYS A 211 -1.51 -14.36 -2.76
CA CYS A 211 -0.44 -13.57 -3.39
C CYS A 211 -0.98 -12.30 -4.07
N ILE A 212 -2.09 -12.43 -4.81
CA ILE A 212 -2.73 -11.27 -5.46
C ILE A 212 -3.19 -10.24 -4.41
N ALA A 213 -3.72 -10.70 -3.27
CA ALA A 213 -4.12 -9.82 -2.19
C ALA A 213 -2.90 -9.14 -1.53
N SER A 214 -1.80 -9.87 -1.29
CA SER A 214 -0.58 -9.31 -0.69
C SER A 214 0.12 -8.28 -1.58
N ASP A 215 0.01 -8.41 -2.91
CA ASP A 215 0.54 -7.41 -3.84
C ASP A 215 -0.20 -6.06 -3.74
N LYS A 216 -1.47 -6.07 -3.33
CA LYS A 216 -2.35 -4.89 -3.30
C LYS A 216 -2.53 -4.27 -1.92
N LEU A 217 -2.46 -5.07 -0.86
CA LEU A 217 -2.82 -4.63 0.49
C LEU A 217 -1.62 -4.73 1.42
N TRP A 218 -1.49 -3.80 2.35
CA TRP A 218 -0.48 -3.87 3.42
C TRP A 218 -1.01 -4.50 4.71
N LEU A 219 -2.30 -4.80 4.83
CA LEU A 219 -2.78 -5.59 5.95
C LEU A 219 -3.88 -6.53 5.48
N LEU A 220 -3.59 -7.82 5.44
CA LEU A 220 -4.58 -8.79 5.04
C LEU A 220 -5.48 -9.11 6.23
N CYS A 221 -6.73 -8.66 6.16
CA CYS A 221 -7.74 -8.90 7.18
C CYS A 221 -8.81 -9.84 6.62
N PHE A 222 -8.85 -11.07 7.13
CA PHE A 222 -9.82 -12.08 6.72
C PHE A 222 -10.84 -12.36 7.84
N ASP A 223 -12.09 -12.58 7.46
CA ASP A 223 -13.15 -13.03 8.38
C ASP A 223 -13.56 -14.49 8.14
N ASN A 224 -14.10 -15.14 9.16
CA ASN A 224 -14.79 -16.45 9.03
C ASN A 224 -13.95 -17.55 8.36
N PHE A 225 -12.71 -17.77 8.81
CA PHE A 225 -12.01 -19.01 8.49
C PHE A 225 -12.69 -20.17 9.20
N SER A 226 -13.32 -21.07 8.44
CA SER A 226 -13.80 -22.35 8.99
C SER A 226 -12.67 -23.37 9.09
N ASP A 227 -11.82 -23.43 8.06
CA ASP A 227 -10.68 -24.34 7.96
C ASP A 227 -9.54 -23.69 7.17
N ILE A 228 -8.30 -24.12 7.44
CA ILE A 228 -7.12 -23.75 6.64
C ILE A 228 -6.44 -25.02 6.18
N ASN A 229 -6.38 -25.22 4.86
CA ASN A 229 -5.65 -26.35 4.30
C ASN A 229 -4.12 -26.17 4.47
N PRO A 230 -3.32 -27.26 4.47
CA PRO A 230 -1.88 -27.18 4.70
C PRO A 230 -1.14 -26.26 3.74
N GLN A 231 -1.53 -26.22 2.46
CA GLN A 231 -0.89 -25.36 1.46
C GLN A 231 -1.09 -23.88 1.76
N LEU A 232 -2.30 -23.50 2.18
CA LEU A 232 -2.62 -22.13 2.57
C LEU A 232 -1.95 -21.75 3.90
N SER A 233 -1.89 -22.69 4.86
CA SER A 233 -1.16 -22.50 6.12
C SER A 233 0.31 -22.19 5.86
N ASP A 234 0.96 -23.01 5.02
CA ASP A 234 2.34 -22.80 4.61
C ASP A 234 2.52 -21.45 3.90
N ALA A 235 1.60 -21.09 3.00
CA ALA A 235 1.68 -19.84 2.26
C ALA A 235 1.54 -18.61 3.17
N LEU A 236 0.66 -18.65 4.18
CA LEU A 236 0.54 -17.58 5.18
C LEU A 236 1.81 -17.41 6.02
N CYS A 237 2.53 -18.51 6.28
CA CYS A 237 3.80 -18.49 7.01
C CYS A 237 5.01 -18.12 6.14
N ARG A 238 4.89 -18.18 4.81
CA ARG A 238 5.95 -17.78 3.88
C ARG A 238 5.88 -16.28 3.62
N LYS A 239 7.06 -15.65 3.60
CA LYS A 239 7.24 -14.25 3.28
C LYS A 239 6.72 -13.95 1.85
N PRO A 240 5.78 -13.01 1.66
CA PRO A 240 5.62 -12.36 0.38
C PRO A 240 6.85 -11.47 0.14
N GLU A 241 7.47 -11.56 -1.05
CA GLU A 241 8.58 -10.65 -1.41
C GLU A 241 8.11 -9.19 -1.57
N ARG A 242 6.79 -8.98 -1.75
CA ARG A 242 6.08 -7.69 -1.73
C ARG A 242 4.85 -7.77 -0.81
N GLY A 243 4.76 -6.90 0.19
CA GLY A 243 3.56 -6.81 1.05
C GLY A 243 3.46 -7.91 2.14
N PRO A 244 2.38 -7.95 2.96
CA PRO A 244 2.50 -7.73 4.41
C PRO A 244 2.22 -8.95 5.31
N ALA A 245 2.21 -8.70 6.62
CA ALA A 245 1.67 -9.54 7.68
C ALA A 245 0.22 -10.01 7.43
N PRO A 246 -0.05 -11.33 7.43
CA PRO A 246 -1.43 -11.81 7.50
C PRO A 246 -2.02 -11.56 8.89
N ILE A 247 -3.22 -11.00 9.02
CA ILE A 247 -4.03 -11.14 10.24
C ILE A 247 -5.02 -12.29 10.00
N ARG A 248 -4.96 -13.30 10.86
CA ARG A 248 -5.80 -14.49 10.79
C ARG A 248 -6.98 -14.34 11.77
N ARG A 249 -8.10 -14.97 11.46
CA ARG A 249 -9.18 -15.23 12.42
C ARG A 249 -9.32 -16.75 12.55
N ALA A 250 -9.62 -17.24 13.75
CA ALA A 250 -10.18 -18.57 13.98
C ALA A 250 -11.53 -18.38 14.69
#